data_AF-K5X9U8-F1
#
_entry.id   AF-K5X9U8-F1
#
_cell.length_a   1.000
_cell.length_b   1.000
_cell.length_c   1.000
_cell.angle_alpha   90.00
_cell.angle_beta   90.00
_cell.angle_gamma   90.00
#
_symmetry.space_group_name_H-M   'P 1'
#
loop_
_entity.id
_entity.type
_entity.pdbx_description
1 polymer ?
#
loop_
_entity_poly.entity_id
_entity_poly.type
_entity_poly.pdbx_seq_one_letter_code
_entity_poly.pdbx_strand_id
1 'polypeptide(L)'
;MSLALVQRASSRNVTHSHRQMTACRRPYSSENAGSKSRSVHAQWYAEMLPGMVPIALLGSVVYVGFRFLQASLSHERYLDETRARVQELEKEVVMLREQQVRGDVEPSVPQSAGGEKSKRRGWF
;
A
#
# COMPACT_ATOMS: atom_id res chain seq x y z
N MET A 1 25.28 40.37 -3.88
CA MET A 1 26.51 39.75 -3.33
C MET A 1 27.29 39.18 -4.49
N SER A 2 28.52 39.66 -4.65
CA SER A 2 29.30 39.68 -5.90
C SER A 2 29.90 38.34 -6.31
N LEU A 3 29.99 38.15 -7.63
CA LEU A 3 30.83 37.19 -8.32
C LEU A 3 32.28 37.70 -8.45
N ALA A 4 33.17 36.77 -8.82
CA ALA A 4 34.57 36.86 -9.26
C ALA A 4 35.61 36.57 -8.15
N LEU A 5 36.33 35.43 -8.15
CA LEU A 5 37.35 34.90 -9.11
C LEU A 5 38.73 35.50 -8.82
N VAL A 6 39.77 34.65 -8.65
CA VAL A 6 41.23 34.85 -8.94
C VAL A 6 42.02 33.72 -8.24
N GLN A 7 42.53 32.73 -9.02
CA GLN A 7 43.92 32.54 -9.49
C GLN A 7 44.83 31.85 -8.45
N ARG A 8 45.84 31.03 -8.77
CA ARG A 8 46.39 30.43 -10.01
C ARG A 8 47.57 29.54 -9.56
N ALA A 9 48.00 28.67 -10.47
CA ALA A 9 49.32 28.02 -10.57
C ALA A 9 49.49 26.67 -9.86
N SER A 10 49.82 25.64 -10.62
CA SER A 10 51.24 25.36 -10.88
C SER A 10 51.41 24.16 -11.82
N SER A 11 52.19 24.40 -12.86
CA SER A 11 52.60 23.50 -13.92
C SER A 11 53.19 22.18 -13.44
N ARG A 12 52.81 21.06 -14.06
CA ARG A 12 53.74 19.99 -14.45
C ARG A 12 53.31 19.37 -15.78
N ASN A 13 54.09 19.67 -16.81
CA ASN A 13 54.10 18.95 -18.08
C ASN A 13 54.58 17.52 -17.83
N VAL A 14 53.77 16.53 -18.21
CA VAL A 14 54.26 15.18 -18.47
C VAL A 14 53.93 14.86 -19.91
N THR A 15 54.97 14.86 -20.73
CA THR A 15 54.97 14.35 -22.10
C THR A 15 54.73 12.84 -22.05
N HIS A 16 53.49 12.41 -22.21
CA HIS A 16 53.21 11.00 -22.47
C HIS A 16 53.28 10.77 -23.98
N SER A 17 54.37 10.12 -24.38
CA SER A 17 54.62 9.69 -25.75
C SER A 17 53.43 8.89 -26.28
N HIS A 18 52.83 9.42 -27.33
CA HIS A 18 51.69 8.87 -28.04
C HIS A 18 52.19 7.70 -28.89
N ARG A 19 52.23 6.50 -28.30
CA ARG A 19 52.41 5.26 -29.08
C ARG A 19 51.14 5.06 -29.89
N GLN A 20 51.17 5.50 -31.14
CA GLN A 20 50.20 5.15 -32.16
C GLN A 20 50.28 3.64 -32.39
N MET A 21 49.54 2.88 -31.60
CA MET A 21 49.09 1.56 -31.99
C MET A 21 47.93 1.80 -32.95
N THR A 22 48.19 1.41 -34.19
CA THR A 22 47.25 1.27 -35.29
C THR A 22 45.82 1.03 -34.80
N ALA A 23 44.92 1.92 -35.25
CA ALA A 23 43.49 1.74 -35.12
C ALA A 23 43.09 0.42 -35.79
N CYS A 24 43.00 -0.64 -35.00
CA CYS A 24 42.04 -1.70 -35.27
C CYS A 24 40.67 -1.04 -35.17
N ARG A 25 40.18 -0.56 -36.32
CA ARG A 25 38.75 -0.35 -36.55
C ARG A 25 38.07 -1.67 -36.23
N ARG A 26 37.59 -1.82 -35.00
CA ARG A 26 36.58 -2.83 -34.71
C ARG A 26 35.41 -2.51 -35.63
N PRO A 27 35.05 -3.41 -36.57
CA PRO A 27 33.78 -3.25 -37.26
C PRO A 27 32.71 -3.23 -36.17
N TYR A 28 31.86 -2.21 -36.23
CA TYR A 28 30.56 -2.25 -35.58
C TYR A 28 29.83 -3.47 -36.14
N SER A 29 29.91 -4.59 -35.42
CA SER A 29 28.97 -5.69 -35.61
C SER A 29 27.71 -5.30 -34.86
N SER A 30 26.73 -4.84 -35.61
CA SER A 30 25.36 -4.57 -35.19
C SER A 30 24.54 -5.86 -35.17
N GLU A 31 25.05 -6.93 -34.55
CA GLU A 31 24.31 -8.19 -34.41
C GLU A 31 24.59 -8.75 -33.01
N ASN A 32 23.54 -8.80 -32.19
CA ASN A 32 23.48 -9.35 -30.83
C ASN A 32 24.18 -8.55 -29.71
N ALA A 33 23.45 -7.57 -29.18
CA ALA A 33 23.56 -7.12 -27.79
C ALA A 33 23.11 -8.21 -26.77
N GLY A 34 23.56 -9.47 -26.94
CA GLY A 34 22.97 -10.65 -26.28
C GLY A 34 23.92 -11.63 -25.60
N SER A 35 25.25 -11.45 -25.65
CA SER A 35 26.18 -12.43 -25.07
C SER A 35 27.32 -11.79 -24.29
N LYS A 36 27.00 -11.01 -23.25
CA LYS A 36 27.92 -10.93 -22.10
C LYS A 36 27.90 -12.32 -21.47
N SER A 37 29.02 -13.05 -21.52
CA SER A 37 29.17 -14.39 -20.92
C SER A 37 28.48 -14.40 -19.55
N ARG A 38 27.32 -15.05 -19.45
CA ARG A 38 26.56 -15.08 -18.20
C ARG A 38 27.46 -15.76 -17.17
N SER A 39 27.62 -15.13 -16.02
CA SER A 39 28.27 -15.77 -14.87
C SER A 39 27.67 -17.16 -14.67
N VAL A 40 28.50 -18.17 -14.38
CA VAL A 40 28.06 -19.56 -14.13
C VAL A 40 26.95 -19.60 -13.08
N HIS A 41 26.99 -18.72 -12.08
CA HIS A 41 25.91 -18.59 -11.09
C HIS A 41 24.61 -18.05 -11.69
N ALA A 42 24.68 -17.11 -12.63
CA ALA A 42 23.49 -16.59 -13.31
C ALA A 42 22.84 -17.64 -14.24
N GLN A 43 23.63 -18.53 -14.84
CA GLN A 43 23.10 -19.71 -15.55
C GLN A 43 22.39 -20.67 -14.58
N TRP A 44 22.99 -20.94 -13.41
CA TRP A 44 22.38 -21.79 -12.40
C TRP A 44 21.02 -21.26 -11.92
N TYR A 45 20.91 -19.96 -11.63
CA TYR A 45 19.61 -19.34 -11.29
C TYR A 45 18.63 -19.35 -12.47
N ALA A 46 19.10 -19.13 -13.70
CA ALA A 46 18.23 -19.14 -14.88
C ALA A 46 17.62 -20.52 -15.16
N GLU A 47 18.32 -21.60 -14.80
CA GLU A 47 17.81 -22.97 -14.92
C GLU A 47 16.91 -23.37 -13.74
N MET A 48 17.19 -22.88 -12.53
CA MET A 48 16.43 -23.24 -11.33
C MET A 48 15.14 -22.43 -11.15
N LEU A 49 15.15 -21.13 -11.48
CA LEU A 49 13.99 -20.25 -11.28
C LEU A 49 12.72 -20.72 -12.02
N PRO A 50 12.77 -21.17 -13.30
CA PRO A 50 11.59 -21.68 -13.99
C PRO A 50 10.93 -22.85 -13.26
N GLY A 51 11.71 -23.69 -12.56
CA GLY A 51 11.20 -24.79 -11.74
C GLY A 51 10.56 -24.33 -10.43
N MET A 52 10.94 -23.18 -9.89
CA MET A 52 10.42 -22.63 -8.63
C MET A 52 9.15 -21.79 -8.81
N VAL A 53 8.98 -21.13 -9.96
CA VAL A 53 7.78 -20.33 -10.31
C VAL A 53 6.47 -21.10 -10.06
N PRO A 54 6.26 -22.34 -10.55
CA PRO A 54 4.99 -23.03 -10.33
C PRO A 54 4.71 -23.32 -8.85
N ILE A 55 5.74 -23.58 -8.03
CA ILE A 55 5.59 -23.84 -6.59
C ILE A 55 5.17 -22.57 -5.86
N ALA A 56 5.77 -21.43 -6.21
CA ALA A 56 5.38 -20.14 -5.66
C ALA A 56 3.93 -19.77 -6.05
N LEU A 57 3.54 -20.02 -7.30
CA LEU A 57 2.17 -19.82 -7.75
C LEU A 57 1.18 -20.72 -6.99
N LEU A 58 1.51 -22.00 -6.83
CA LEU A 58 0.69 -22.94 -6.07
C LEU A 58 0.50 -22.46 -4.61
N GLY A 59 1.59 -22.05 -3.96
CA GLY A 59 1.55 -21.49 -2.61
C GLY A 59 0.69 -20.23 -2.52
N SER A 60 0.77 -19.35 -3.52
CA SER A 60 -0.05 -18.13 -3.57
C SER A 60 -1.55 -18.43 -3.71
N VAL A 61 -1.93 -19.40 -4.55
CA VAL A 61 -3.33 -19.80 -4.74
C VAL A 61 -3.88 -20.41 -3.46
N VAL A 62 -3.14 -21.30 -2.80
CA VAL A 62 -3.54 -21.89 -1.52
C VAL A 62 -3.69 -20.83 -0.43
N TYR A 63 -2.75 -19.90 -0.34
CA TYR A 63 -2.81 -18.81 0.63
C TYR A 63 -4.03 -17.91 0.42
N VAL A 64 -4.30 -17.51 -0.83
CA VAL A 64 -5.46 -16.69 -1.17
C VAL A 64 -6.76 -17.44 -0.91
N GLY A 65 -6.83 -18.74 -1.24
CA GLY A 65 -7.99 -19.59 -0.94
C GLY A 65 -8.27 -19.70 0.56
N PHE A 66 -7.22 -19.90 1.37
CA PHE A 66 -7.36 -19.94 2.83
C PHE A 66 -7.82 -18.59 3.41
N ARG A 67 -7.26 -17.48 2.92
CA ARG A 67 -7.69 -16.12 3.29
C ARG A 67 -9.15 -15.85 2.91
N PHE A 68 -9.60 -16.34 1.77
CA PHE A 68 -10.99 -16.23 1.34
C PHE A 68 -11.95 -16.95 2.28
N LEU A 69 -11.62 -18.18 2.69
CA LEU A 69 -12.41 -18.94 3.67
C LEU A 69 -12.47 -18.21 5.01
N GLN A 70 -11.35 -17.68 5.49
CA GLN A 70 -11.32 -16.91 6.73
C GLN A 70 -12.16 -15.64 6.64
N ALA A 71 -12.13 -14.94 5.50
CA ALA A 71 -12.95 -13.75 5.26
C ALA A 71 -14.45 -14.11 5.27
N SER A 72 -14.84 -15.22 4.63
CA SER A 72 -16.22 -15.70 4.62
C SER A 72 -16.74 -15.98 6.03
N LEU A 73 -15.96 -16.68 6.85
CA LEU A 73 -16.32 -16.98 8.25
C LEU A 73 -16.44 -15.71 9.10
N SER A 74 -15.55 -14.73 8.89
CA SER A 74 -15.64 -13.44 9.59
C SER A 74 -16.86 -12.63 9.20
N HIS A 75 -17.31 -12.76 7.95
CA HIS A 75 -18.48 -12.06 7.45
C HIS A 75 -19.78 -12.64 8.03
N GLU A 76 -19.90 -13.97 8.10
CA GLU A 76 -21.03 -14.63 8.74
C GLU A 76 -21.11 -14.27 10.23
N ARG A 77 -19.98 -14.31 10.95
CA ARG A 77 -19.88 -13.84 12.34
C ARG A 77 -20.37 -12.40 12.51
N TYR A 78 -19.93 -11.50 11.63
CA TYR A 78 -20.32 -10.09 11.69
C TYR A 78 -21.82 -9.89 11.45
N LEU A 79 -22.42 -10.66 10.53
CA LEU A 79 -23.85 -10.61 10.27
C LEU A 79 -24.66 -11.10 11.48
N ASP A 80 -24.20 -12.16 12.13
CA ASP A 80 -24.85 -12.69 13.34
C ASP A 80 -24.76 -11.70 14.51
N GLU A 81 -23.59 -11.10 14.74
CA GLU A 81 -23.40 -10.07 15.76
C GLU A 81 -24.27 -8.82 15.51
N THR A 82 -24.36 -8.41 14.25
CA THR A 82 -25.19 -7.25 13.87
C THR A 82 -26.67 -7.55 14.07
N ARG A 83 -27.13 -8.75 13.68
CA ARG A 83 -28.52 -9.18 13.94
C ARG A 83 -28.84 -9.21 15.43
N ALA A 84 -27.93 -9.70 16.25
CA ALA A 84 -28.11 -9.71 17.71
C ALA A 84 -28.26 -8.29 18.27
N ARG A 85 -27.40 -7.34 17.84
CA ARG A 85 -27.51 -5.93 18.23
C ARG A 85 -28.79 -5.27 17.76
N VAL A 86 -29.22 -5.54 16.53
CA VAL A 86 -30.48 -5.00 16.01
C VAL A 86 -31.66 -5.49 16.85
N GLN A 87 -31.70 -6.79 17.20
CA GLN A 87 -32.75 -7.32 18.06
C GLN A 87 -32.75 -6.72 19.47
N GLU A 88 -31.58 -6.44 20.04
CA GLU A 88 -31.46 -5.75 21.32
C GLU A 88 -32.04 -4.33 21.24
N LEU A 89 -31.64 -3.56 20.23
CA LEU A 89 -32.16 -2.22 19.99
C LEU A 89 -33.65 -2.22 19.69
N GLU A 90 -34.15 -3.23 18.95
CA GLU A 90 -35.58 -3.40 18.71
C GLU A 90 -36.36 -3.60 20.00
N LYS A 91 -35.83 -4.42 20.94
CA LYS A 91 -36.45 -4.60 22.26
C LYS A 91 -36.46 -3.31 23.06
N GLU A 92 -35.37 -2.56 23.05
CA GLU A 92 -35.30 -1.26 23.71
C GLU A 92 -36.31 -0.27 23.13
N VAL A 93 -36.41 -0.20 21.79
CA VAL A 93 -37.39 0.67 21.11
C VAL A 93 -38.82 0.27 21.45
N VAL A 94 -39.12 -1.04 21.50
CA VAL A 94 -40.43 -1.53 21.92
C VAL A 94 -40.73 -1.13 23.36
N MET A 95 -39.80 -1.33 24.30
CA MET A 95 -39.99 -0.91 25.69
C MET A 95 -40.21 0.60 25.82
N LEU A 96 -39.44 1.42 25.09
CA LEU A 96 -39.58 2.87 25.12
C LEU A 96 -40.92 3.31 24.52
N ARG A 97 -41.37 2.69 23.42
CA ARG A 97 -42.69 2.94 22.85
C ARG A 97 -43.81 2.53 23.81
N GLU A 98 -43.68 1.40 24.51
CA GLU A 98 -44.66 0.97 25.50
C GLU A 98 -44.72 1.92 26.71
N GLN A 99 -43.57 2.45 27.15
CA GLN A 99 -43.53 3.48 28.20
C GLN A 99 -44.15 4.78 27.72
N GLN A 100 -43.93 5.16 26.47
CA GLN A 100 -44.52 6.36 25.87
C GLN A 100 -46.03 6.20 25.71
N VAL A 101 -46.52 5.07 25.21
CA VAL A 101 -47.95 4.76 25.11
C VAL A 101 -48.61 4.67 26.50
N ARG A 102 -47.91 4.19 27.53
CA ARG A 102 -48.39 4.21 28.92
C ARG A 102 -48.32 5.60 29.57
N GLY A 103 -47.40 6.45 29.14
CA GLY A 103 -47.20 7.82 29.65
C GLY A 103 -48.04 8.88 28.93
N ASP A 104 -48.46 8.64 27.69
CA ASP A 104 -49.25 9.56 26.85
C ASP A 104 -50.77 9.53 27.15
N VAL A 105 -51.16 9.05 28.34
CA VAL A 105 -52.46 9.38 28.94
C VAL A 105 -52.26 10.44 30.03
N GLU A 106 -51.60 11.55 29.66
CA GLU A 106 -51.70 12.82 30.38
C GLU A 106 -51.44 13.95 29.37
N PRO A 107 -52.50 14.56 28.80
CA PRO A 107 -52.34 15.68 27.88
C PRO A 107 -52.17 16.97 28.68
N SER A 108 -50.93 17.33 29.01
CA SER A 108 -50.62 18.69 29.47
C SER A 108 -49.35 19.25 28.81
N VAL A 109 -49.58 20.01 27.74
CA VAL A 109 -48.71 21.11 27.27
C VAL A 109 -48.97 22.29 28.24
N PRO A 110 -48.00 23.10 28.74
CA PRO A 110 -47.01 23.83 27.93
C PRO A 110 -45.59 24.10 28.52
N GLN A 111 -44.67 24.44 27.61
CA GLN A 111 -43.56 25.42 27.71
C GLN A 111 -42.61 25.43 28.93
N SER A 112 -41.30 25.26 28.68
CA SER A 112 -40.20 26.12 29.20
C SER A 112 -38.85 25.61 28.64
N ALA A 113 -38.21 26.29 27.69
CA ALA A 113 -37.11 27.26 27.88
C ALA A 113 -35.81 26.71 28.52
N GLY A 114 -34.69 26.85 27.78
CA GLY A 114 -33.29 26.63 28.23
C GLY A 114 -32.50 25.80 27.22
N GLY A 115 -31.62 26.37 26.38
CA GLY A 115 -30.21 26.67 26.70
C GLY A 115 -29.36 25.38 26.68
N GLU A 116 -28.23 25.17 26.01
CA GLU A 116 -27.21 26.05 25.45
C GLU A 116 -26.33 25.28 24.43
N LYS A 117 -25.91 25.98 23.36
CA LYS A 117 -24.60 25.98 22.68
C LYS A 117 -23.71 24.72 22.77
N SER A 118 -23.80 23.83 21.78
CA SER A 118 -22.73 22.86 21.50
C SER A 118 -21.67 23.45 20.56
N LYS A 119 -20.47 23.62 21.13
CA LYS A 119 -19.25 24.17 20.56
C LYS A 119 -18.74 23.23 19.44
N ARG A 120 -18.79 23.70 18.19
CA ARG A 120 -18.17 23.03 17.04
C ARG A 120 -16.66 22.94 17.27
N ARG A 121 -16.15 21.73 17.52
CA ARG A 121 -14.71 21.43 17.50
C ARG A 121 -14.34 21.02 16.08
N GLY A 122 -13.42 21.79 15.50
CA GLY A 122 -12.90 21.58 14.16
C GLY A 122 -11.97 20.38 14.06
N TRP A 123 -11.94 19.80 12.87
CA TRP A 123 -10.93 18.88 12.37
C TRP A 123 -10.49 19.39 10.99
N PHE A 124 -9.31 19.99 10.95
CA PHE A 124 -8.40 20.07 9.81
C PHE A 124 -6.99 19.91 10.38
#